data_AF-W6NA97-F1
#
_entry.id   AF-W6NA97-F1
#
_cell.length_a   1.000
_cell.length_b   1.000
_cell.length_c   1.000
_cell.angle_alpha   90.00
_cell.angle_beta   90.00
_cell.angle_gamma   90.00
#
_symmetry.space_group_name_H-M   'P 1'
#
loop_
_entity.id
_entity.type
_entity.pdbx_description
1 polymer ?
#
loop_
_entity_poly.entity_id
_entity_poly.type
_entity_poly.pdbx_seq_one_letter_code
_entity_poly.pdbx_strand_id
1 'polypeptide(L)'
;MSVLAKLCREAIKEDLKERRAAVMDEAAEAGKSIRKARRNFVNYKTKMTSLRRPDGTVTVSRRAMEKVIYDFYSDLFDSHVYMPTCHLRQDGYVVPSVLPSEIRHAITSMRNGTAPGPDRIKAEHLKNLIVLSKPWPGFSRGTCRNAECPLRGKLARPCCCIRREIQTTLAIIAQFACCL
;
A
#
# COMPACT_ATOMS: atom_id res chain seq x y z
N MET A 1 41.13 -4.86 -26.81
CA MET A 1 40.65 -4.20 -25.58
C MET A 1 40.58 -2.70 -25.83
N SER A 2 39.44 -2.07 -25.58
CA SER A 2 39.28 -0.62 -25.77
C SER A 2 40.16 0.18 -24.80
N VAL A 3 40.64 1.34 -25.24
CA VAL A 3 41.43 2.28 -24.41
C VAL A 3 40.66 2.67 -23.15
N LEU A 4 39.35 2.88 -23.27
CA LEU A 4 38.45 3.15 -22.15
C LEU A 4 38.50 2.07 -21.05
N ALA A 5 38.49 0.79 -21.41
CA ALA A 5 38.57 -0.28 -20.42
C ALA A 5 39.90 -0.30 -19.65
N LYS A 6 40.99 0.20 -20.24
CA LYS A 6 42.27 0.36 -19.52
C LYS A 6 42.18 1.54 -18.53
N LEU A 7 41.73 2.69 -19.00
CA LEU A 7 41.56 3.90 -18.17
C LEU A 7 40.62 3.65 -16.99
N CYS A 8 39.49 2.96 -17.19
CA CYS A 8 38.58 2.63 -16.10
C CYS A 8 39.24 1.73 -15.03
N ARG A 9 40.06 0.76 -15.43
CA ARG A 9 40.77 -0.11 -14.49
C ARG A 9 41.84 0.64 -13.70
N GLU A 10 42.52 1.57 -14.34
CA GLU A 10 43.49 2.46 -13.69
C GLU A 10 42.81 3.40 -12.71
N ALA A 11 41.72 4.06 -13.11
CA ALA A 11 40.95 4.95 -12.24
C ALA A 11 40.44 4.21 -10.98
N ILE A 12 39.86 3.02 -11.14
CA ILE A 12 39.40 2.20 -10.00
C ILE A 12 40.57 1.79 -9.10
N LYS A 13 41.73 1.49 -9.69
CA LYS A 13 42.91 1.11 -8.93
C LYS A 13 43.43 2.27 -8.08
N GLU A 14 43.46 3.48 -8.63
CA GLU A 14 43.88 4.68 -7.90
C GLU A 14 42.87 5.06 -6.81
N ASP A 15 41.57 5.06 -7.10
CA ASP A 15 40.51 5.32 -6.12
C ASP A 15 40.59 4.35 -4.92
N LEU A 16 40.83 3.06 -5.18
CA LEU A 16 41.01 2.06 -4.13
C LEU A 16 42.28 2.26 -3.28
N LYS A 17 43.32 2.90 -3.82
CA LYS A 17 44.52 3.25 -3.04
C LYS A 17 44.27 4.50 -2.21
N GLU A 18 43.64 5.52 -2.79
CA GLU A 18 43.28 6.75 -2.12
C GLU A 18 42.37 6.46 -0.92
N ARG A 19 41.33 5.63 -1.11
CA ARG A 19 40.46 5.21 -0.01
C ARG A 19 41.20 4.44 1.10
N ARG A 20 42.25 3.67 0.77
CA ARG A 20 43.08 2.99 1.78
C ARG A 20 43.88 3.98 2.60
N ALA A 21 44.48 4.98 1.97
CA ALA A 21 45.23 6.02 2.68
C ALA A 21 44.29 6.81 3.59
N ALA A 22 43.17 7.30 3.05
CA ALA A 22 42.19 8.09 3.81
C ALA A 22 41.65 7.38 5.06
N VAL A 23 41.36 6.06 5.00
CA VAL A 23 40.90 5.31 6.18
C VAL A 23 41.98 5.19 7.26
N MET A 24 43.25 5.14 6.87
CA MET A 24 44.36 5.05 7.82
C MET A 24 44.64 6.42 8.44
N ASP A 25 44.53 7.49 7.66
CA ASP A 25 44.65 8.87 8.14
C ASP A 25 43.51 9.23 9.11
N GLU A 26 42.26 8.88 8.77
CA GLU A 26 41.11 9.05 9.68
C GLU A 26 41.32 8.31 11.02
N ALA A 27 41.94 7.13 10.98
CA ALA A 27 42.25 6.39 12.20
C ALA A 27 43.35 7.07 13.02
N ALA A 28 44.36 7.65 12.37
CA ALA A 28 45.43 8.39 13.04
C ALA A 28 44.89 9.66 13.70
N GLU A 29 44.11 10.45 12.97
CA GLU A 29 43.46 11.67 13.48
C GLU A 29 42.51 11.38 14.65
N ALA A 30 41.76 10.28 14.56
CA ALA A 30 40.84 9.88 15.62
C ALA A 30 41.53 9.19 16.82
N GLY A 31 42.87 9.08 16.84
CA GLY A 31 43.60 8.37 17.89
C GLY A 31 43.27 6.88 17.99
N LYS A 32 42.75 6.28 16.92
CA LYS A 32 42.35 4.87 16.85
C LYS A 32 43.56 4.00 16.49
N SER A 33 43.52 2.74 16.90
CA SER A 33 44.57 1.77 16.51
C SER A 33 44.60 1.56 14.99
N ILE A 34 45.70 1.98 14.35
CA ILE A 34 45.99 1.78 12.92
C ILE A 34 45.88 0.29 12.53
N ARG A 35 46.37 -0.61 13.41
CA ARG A 35 46.26 -2.07 13.19
C ARG A 35 44.81 -2.54 13.14
N LYS A 36 43.94 -2.00 14.01
CA LYS A 36 42.51 -2.29 14.04
C LYS A 36 41.80 -1.70 12.82
N ALA A 37 42.13 -0.47 12.43
CA ALA A 37 41.59 0.18 11.23
C ALA A 37 41.92 -0.62 9.96
N ARG A 38 43.17 -1.05 9.78
CA ARG A 38 43.58 -1.92 8.67
C ARG A 38 42.81 -3.25 8.65
N ARG A 39 42.63 -3.90 9.81
CA ARG A 39 41.88 -5.16 9.91
C ARG A 39 40.41 -4.95 9.55
N ASN A 40 39.79 -3.92 10.10
CA ASN A 40 38.41 -3.56 9.77
C ASN A 40 38.24 -3.23 8.29
N PHE A 41 39.25 -2.59 7.68
CA PHE A 41 39.27 -2.30 6.24
C PHE A 41 39.23 -3.57 5.38
N VAL A 42 39.97 -4.60 5.80
CA VAL A 42 39.93 -5.91 5.14
C VAL A 42 38.62 -6.64 5.42
N ASN A 43 38.09 -6.51 6.63
CA ASN A 43 36.88 -7.20 7.06
C ASN A 43 35.62 -6.68 6.33
N TYR A 44 35.45 -5.37 6.12
CA TYR A 44 34.29 -4.88 5.34
C TYR A 44 34.31 -5.41 3.90
N LYS A 45 35.50 -5.70 3.37
CA LYS A 45 35.69 -6.25 2.02
C LYS A 45 35.40 -7.75 1.96
N THR A 46 35.35 -8.41 3.12
CA THR A 46 35.15 -9.85 3.22
C THR A 46 33.69 -10.15 2.89
N LYS A 47 33.48 -10.75 1.71
CA LYS A 47 32.18 -11.31 1.33
C LYS A 47 31.95 -12.58 2.15
N MET A 48 30.71 -12.82 2.55
CA MET A 48 30.32 -14.09 3.18
C MET A 48 30.78 -15.24 2.29
N THR A 49 31.71 -16.05 2.81
CA THR A 49 32.37 -17.12 2.05
C THR A 49 31.57 -18.41 2.09
N SER A 50 30.79 -18.62 3.14
CA SER A 50 29.91 -19.77 3.24
C SER A 50 28.70 -19.46 4.12
N LEU A 51 27.59 -20.12 3.82
CA LEU A 51 26.36 -20.03 4.59
C LEU A 51 25.79 -21.44 4.79
N ARG A 52 25.38 -21.72 6.03
CA ARG A 52 24.77 -23.00 6.39
C ARG A 52 23.30 -23.00 6.00
N ARG A 53 22.89 -24.08 5.35
CA ARG A 53 21.50 -24.34 5.05
C ARG A 53 20.76 -24.96 6.25
N PRO A 54 19.43 -24.89 6.25
CA PRO A 54 18.60 -25.61 7.23
C PRO A 54 18.80 -27.13 7.18
N ASP A 55 19.13 -27.69 6.01
CA ASP A 55 19.43 -29.11 5.80
C ASP A 55 20.79 -29.56 6.42
N GLY A 56 21.51 -28.64 7.09
CA GLY A 56 22.82 -28.88 7.69
C GLY A 56 24.00 -28.78 6.72
N THR A 57 23.76 -28.64 5.41
CA THR A 57 24.83 -28.52 4.42
C THR A 57 25.43 -27.11 4.39
N VAL A 58 26.72 -27.02 4.07
CA VAL A 58 27.44 -25.74 3.96
C VAL A 58 27.50 -25.32 2.49
N THR A 59 26.91 -24.17 2.17
CA THR A 59 26.96 -23.60 0.81
C THR A 59 28.05 -22.56 0.71
N VAL A 60 28.82 -22.62 -0.39
CA VAL A 60 29.90 -21.67 -0.70
C VAL A 60 29.55 -20.83 -1.94
N SER A 61 28.57 -21.27 -2.74
CA SER A 61 28.20 -20.60 -3.98
C SER A 61 27.24 -19.44 -3.73
N ARG A 62 27.50 -18.29 -4.39
CA ARG A 62 26.70 -17.07 -4.23
C ARG A 62 25.20 -17.29 -4.49
N ARG A 63 24.86 -17.94 -5.60
CA ARG A 63 23.46 -18.23 -5.97
C ARG A 63 22.77 -19.10 -4.93
N ALA A 64 23.48 -20.09 -4.38
CA ALA A 64 22.92 -20.92 -3.33
C ALA A 64 22.72 -20.13 -2.04
N MET A 65 23.68 -19.27 -1.66
CA MET A 65 23.53 -18.41 -0.48
C MET A 65 22.36 -17.44 -0.63
N GLU A 66 22.22 -16.79 -1.79
CA GLU A 66 21.09 -15.89 -2.09
C GLU A 66 19.75 -16.62 -1.98
N LYS A 67 19.66 -17.85 -2.49
CA LYS A 67 18.45 -18.66 -2.37
C LYS A 67 18.12 -18.96 -0.90
N VAL A 68 19.10 -19.37 -0.10
CA VAL A 68 18.86 -19.70 1.32
C VAL A 68 18.42 -18.48 2.12
N ILE A 69 19.00 -17.31 1.81
CA ILE A 69 18.58 -16.05 2.43
C ILE A 69 17.14 -15.70 2.01
N TYR A 70 16.82 -15.85 0.73
CA TYR A 70 15.49 -15.58 0.21
C TYR A 70 14.44 -16.49 0.87
N ASP A 71 14.66 -17.81 0.83
CA ASP A 71 13.77 -18.80 1.43
C ASP A 71 13.54 -18.49 2.92
N PHE A 72 14.60 -18.16 3.68
CA PHE A 72 14.49 -17.79 5.09
C PHE A 72 13.63 -16.55 5.34
N TYR A 73 13.82 -15.48 4.56
CA TYR A 73 13.05 -14.24 4.75
C TYR A 73 11.63 -14.35 4.21
N SER A 74 11.42 -15.14 3.16
CA SER A 74 10.09 -15.48 2.67
C SER A 74 9.30 -16.19 3.76
N ASP A 75 9.84 -17.24 4.38
CA ASP A 75 9.16 -17.95 5.47
C ASP A 75 8.90 -17.06 6.69
N LEU A 76 9.86 -16.17 7.03
CA LEU A 76 9.74 -15.28 8.19
C LEU A 76 8.66 -14.20 8.02
N PHE A 77 8.52 -13.68 6.80
CA PHE A 77 7.57 -12.62 6.48
C PHE A 77 6.32 -13.11 5.75
N ASP A 78 6.22 -14.41 5.46
CA ASP A 78 4.98 -15.03 5.04
C ASP A 78 3.99 -14.89 6.18
N SER A 79 3.06 -13.96 6.02
CA SER A 79 2.04 -13.68 7.01
C SER A 79 1.13 -14.90 7.13
N HIS A 80 1.43 -15.80 8.06
CA HIS A 80 0.49 -16.80 8.57
C HIS A 80 -0.56 -16.16 9.49
N VAL A 81 -1.00 -14.96 9.16
CA VAL A 81 -2.25 -14.45 9.70
C VAL A 81 -3.29 -15.11 8.83
N TYR A 82 -3.89 -16.20 9.33
CA TYR A 82 -5.27 -16.46 8.97
C TYR A 82 -5.98 -15.17 9.36
N MET A 83 -6.18 -14.26 8.41
CA MET A 83 -7.20 -13.23 8.55
C MET A 83 -8.43 -14.06 8.82
N PRO A 84 -8.96 -14.12 10.06
CA PRO A 84 -10.26 -14.72 10.23
C PRO A 84 -11.07 -13.90 9.25
N THR A 85 -11.54 -14.55 8.19
CA THR A 85 -12.56 -13.93 7.38
C THR A 85 -13.59 -13.60 8.43
N CYS A 86 -13.77 -12.32 8.75
CA CYS A 86 -14.81 -11.89 9.63
C CYS A 86 -16.07 -12.23 8.84
N HIS A 87 -16.48 -13.50 8.87
CA HIS A 87 -17.85 -13.87 8.95
C HIS A 87 -18.30 -13.07 10.17
N LEU A 88 -18.79 -11.86 9.90
CA LEU A 88 -19.80 -11.23 10.72
C LEU A 88 -20.76 -12.36 11.00
N ARG A 89 -20.56 -12.97 12.16
CA ARG A 89 -21.52 -13.84 12.78
C ARG A 89 -22.80 -13.04 12.68
N GLN A 90 -23.76 -13.52 11.90
CA GLN A 90 -25.12 -12.99 11.92
C GLN A 90 -25.78 -13.42 13.24
N ASP A 91 -25.06 -13.27 14.35
CA ASP A 91 -25.52 -13.55 15.70
C ASP A 91 -26.36 -12.36 16.09
N GLY A 92 -27.60 -12.35 15.58
CA GLY A 92 -28.73 -11.60 16.12
C GLY A 92 -28.51 -10.11 16.42
N TYR A 93 -27.50 -9.46 15.83
CA TYR A 93 -27.29 -8.04 16.06
C TYR A 93 -28.43 -7.30 15.35
N VAL A 94 -29.48 -7.03 16.11
CA VAL A 94 -30.51 -6.07 15.75
C VAL A 94 -29.77 -4.75 15.63
N VAL A 95 -29.38 -4.41 14.40
CA VAL A 95 -28.92 -3.07 14.06
C VAL A 95 -30.01 -2.14 14.58
N PRO A 96 -29.72 -1.27 15.56
CA PRO A 96 -30.70 -0.30 16.03
C PRO A 96 -31.21 0.43 14.79
N SER A 97 -32.52 0.63 14.69
CA SER A 97 -33.10 1.35 13.57
C SER A 97 -32.62 2.81 13.62
N VAL A 98 -31.44 3.08 13.07
CA VAL A 98 -30.92 4.45 12.97
C VAL A 98 -31.78 5.14 11.93
N LEU A 99 -32.54 6.13 12.38
CA LEU A 99 -33.44 6.83 11.48
C LEU A 99 -32.60 7.68 10.52
N PRO A 100 -32.99 7.79 9.22
CA PRO A 100 -32.33 8.71 8.30
C PRO A 100 -32.29 10.16 8.80
N SER A 101 -33.19 10.57 9.69
CA SER A 101 -33.14 11.87 10.39
C SER A 101 -31.96 11.98 11.36
N GLU A 102 -31.64 10.93 12.11
CA GLU A 102 -30.52 10.91 13.06
C GLU A 102 -29.19 11.01 12.33
N ILE A 103 -29.05 10.28 11.22
CA ILE A 103 -27.86 10.34 10.36
C ILE A 103 -27.67 11.75 9.81
N ARG A 104 -28.76 12.35 9.28
CA ARG A 104 -28.72 13.72 8.76
C ARG A 104 -28.36 14.74 9.84
N HIS A 105 -28.93 14.58 11.04
CA HIS A 105 -28.67 15.44 12.17
C HIS A 105 -27.20 15.35 12.59
N ALA A 106 -26.67 14.14 12.78
CA ALA A 106 -25.29 13.89 13.21
C ALA A 106 -24.25 14.47 12.23
N ILE A 107 -24.46 14.32 10.93
CA ILE A 107 -23.54 14.85 9.90
C ILE A 107 -23.63 16.38 9.84
N THR A 108 -24.83 16.94 9.96
CA THR A 108 -25.04 18.40 9.94
C THR A 108 -24.44 19.05 11.19
N SER A 109 -24.50 18.38 12.35
CA SER A 109 -23.97 18.85 13.63
C SER A 109 -22.45 18.76 13.76
N MET A 110 -21.73 18.15 12.80
CA MET A 110 -20.26 18.09 12.85
C MET A 110 -19.63 19.49 12.80
N ARG A 111 -18.47 19.70 13.43
CA ARG A 111 -17.76 21.00 13.35
C ARG A 111 -16.94 21.10 12.06
N ASN A 112 -17.01 22.23 11.36
CA ASN A 112 -16.16 22.50 10.20
C ASN A 112 -14.70 22.72 10.63
N GLY A 113 -13.75 22.46 9.74
CA GLY A 113 -12.32 22.63 10.02
C GLY A 113 -11.70 21.57 10.94
N THR A 114 -12.39 20.44 11.19
CA THR A 114 -11.79 19.29 11.89
C THR A 114 -10.62 18.74 11.05
N ALA A 115 -9.48 18.46 11.68
CA ALA A 115 -8.31 17.92 11.00
C ALA A 115 -8.67 16.60 10.31
N PRO A 116 -8.39 16.45 9.00
CA PRO A 116 -8.72 15.23 8.29
C PRO A 116 -7.85 14.06 8.76
N GLY A 117 -8.44 12.87 8.83
CA GLY A 117 -7.70 11.63 9.07
C GLY A 117 -6.81 11.23 7.88
N PRO A 118 -6.16 10.06 7.94
CA PRO A 118 -5.33 9.52 6.86
C PRO A 118 -6.05 9.48 5.50
N ASP A 119 -7.38 9.26 5.52
CA ASP A 119 -8.25 9.19 4.35
C ASP A 119 -8.50 10.57 3.70
N ARG A 120 -8.03 11.65 4.32
CA ARG A 120 -8.16 13.04 3.85
C ARG A 120 -9.60 13.56 3.72
N ILE A 121 -10.58 12.83 4.28
CA ILE A 121 -11.99 13.21 4.26
C ILE A 121 -12.25 14.26 5.35
N LYS A 122 -12.79 15.41 4.95
CA LYS A 122 -13.20 16.49 5.86
C LYS A 122 -14.70 16.41 6.15
N ALA A 123 -15.12 16.93 7.29
CA ALA A 123 -16.53 17.06 7.65
C ALA A 123 -17.35 17.82 6.59
N GLU A 124 -16.73 18.80 5.91
CA GLU A 124 -17.33 19.56 4.81
C GLU A 124 -17.73 18.67 3.63
N HIS A 125 -16.91 17.67 3.30
CA HIS A 125 -17.21 16.72 2.23
C HIS A 125 -18.49 15.93 2.56
N LEU A 126 -18.67 15.52 3.82
CA LEU A 126 -19.85 14.78 4.28
C LEU A 126 -21.12 15.64 4.29
N LYS A 127 -21.00 16.90 4.72
CA LYS A 127 -22.14 17.85 4.72
C LYS A 127 -22.64 18.16 3.31
N ASN A 128 -21.73 18.30 2.34
CA ASN A 128 -22.07 18.60 0.96
C ASN A 128 -22.81 17.42 0.28
N LEU A 129 -22.50 16.18 0.65
CA LEU A 129 -23.18 14.99 0.13
C LEU A 129 -24.66 14.92 0.52
N ILE A 130 -25.05 15.42 1.70
CA ILE A 130 -26.45 15.48 2.12
C ILE A 130 -27.24 16.53 1.33
N VAL A 131 -26.58 17.63 0.94
CA VAL A 131 -27.23 18.70 0.17
C VAL A 131 -27.57 18.24 -1.25
N LEU A 132 -26.76 17.33 -1.81
CA LEU A 132 -26.97 16.73 -3.13
C LEU A 132 -28.07 15.65 -3.16
N SER A 133 -28.54 15.18 -2.00
CA SER A 133 -29.61 14.16 -1.92
C SER A 133 -31.02 14.75 -1.84
N LYS A 134 -31.21 16.04 -2.15
CA LYS A 134 -32.57 16.57 -2.32
C LYS A 134 -33.19 15.94 -3.58
N PRO A 135 -34.45 15.47 -3.52
CA PRO A 135 -35.12 14.99 -4.72
C PRO A 135 -35.14 16.11 -5.76
N TRP A 136 -34.77 15.79 -7.00
CA TRP A 136 -34.96 16.70 -8.11
C TRP A 136 -36.42 17.17 -8.14
N PRO A 137 -36.70 18.48 -8.13
CA PRO A 137 -38.06 18.99 -8.24
C PRO A 137 -38.55 18.68 -9.66
N GLY A 138 -39.37 17.64 -9.81
CA GLY A 138 -39.96 17.29 -11.10
C GLY A 138 -40.12 15.79 -11.41
N PHE A 139 -39.69 14.87 -10.55
CA PHE A 139 -39.89 13.43 -10.81
C PHE A 139 -41.30 12.98 -10.41
N SER A 140 -42.28 13.30 -11.26
CA SER A 140 -43.64 12.76 -11.17
C SER A 140 -43.61 11.24 -11.28
N ARG A 141 -44.23 10.54 -10.32
CA ARG A 141 -44.48 9.09 -10.36
C ARG A 141 -45.44 8.77 -11.51
N GLY A 142 -44.94 8.71 -12.74
CA GLY A 142 -45.76 8.57 -13.93
C GLY A 142 -44.97 7.98 -15.09
N THR A 143 -45.06 6.66 -15.24
CA THR A 143 -44.79 5.89 -16.47
C THR A 143 -43.41 6.04 -17.13
N CYS A 144 -42.38 5.44 -16.55
CA CYS A 144 -41.25 4.94 -17.34
C CYS A 144 -41.65 3.62 -18.03
N ARG A 145 -42.62 3.66 -18.95
CA ARG A 145 -42.92 2.48 -19.78
C ARG A 145 -42.06 2.40 -21.03
N ASN A 146 -41.47 3.51 -21.49
CA ASN A 146 -40.74 3.57 -22.77
C ASN A 146 -39.42 4.36 -22.75
N ALA A 147 -38.77 4.56 -21.61
CA ALA A 147 -37.47 5.26 -21.58
C ALA A 147 -36.31 4.29 -21.89
N GLU A 148 -35.50 4.61 -22.91
CA GLU A 148 -34.27 3.88 -23.24
C GLU A 148 -33.14 4.23 -22.27
N CYS A 149 -32.40 3.20 -21.84
CA CYS A 149 -31.26 3.38 -20.94
C CYS A 149 -30.02 3.82 -21.74
N PRO A 150 -29.35 4.96 -21.41
CA PRO A 150 -28.28 5.53 -22.23
C PRO A 150 -27.03 4.63 -22.38
N LEU A 151 -26.91 3.57 -21.58
CA LEU A 151 -25.75 2.69 -21.57
C LEU A 151 -25.93 1.38 -22.35
N ARG A 152 -27.14 1.02 -22.83
CA ARG A 152 -27.35 -0.30 -23.49
C ARG A 152 -28.35 -0.36 -24.66
N GLY A 153 -29.00 0.74 -25.06
CA GLY A 153 -29.79 0.78 -26.31
C GLY A 153 -30.86 -0.31 -26.47
N LYS A 154 -31.50 -0.76 -25.37
CA LYS A 154 -32.62 -1.72 -25.42
C LYS A 154 -33.73 -1.31 -24.45
N LEU A 155 -34.98 -1.56 -24.86
CA LEU A 155 -36.20 -1.33 -24.08
C LEU A 155 -36.17 -2.11 -22.75
N ALA A 156 -36.29 -1.39 -21.64
CA ALA A 156 -36.23 -1.95 -20.29
C ALA A 156 -37.52 -2.72 -19.95
N ARG A 157 -37.38 -3.91 -19.36
CA ARG A 157 -38.49 -4.64 -18.72
C ARG A 157 -38.83 -4.03 -17.34
N PRO A 158 -40.08 -4.18 -16.83
CA PRO A 158 -40.61 -3.37 -15.73
C PRO A 158 -40.00 -3.61 -14.34
N CYS A 159 -39.15 -4.63 -14.17
CA CYS A 159 -38.72 -5.08 -12.83
C CYS A 159 -37.61 -4.22 -12.17
N CYS A 160 -37.01 -3.25 -12.87
CA CYS A 160 -35.86 -2.52 -12.31
C CYS A 160 -36.21 -1.35 -11.39
N CYS A 161 -37.48 -0.92 -11.33
CA CYS A 161 -37.83 0.36 -10.69
C CYS A 161 -38.32 0.27 -9.25
N ILE A 162 -38.71 -0.91 -8.73
CA ILE A 162 -39.26 -1.01 -7.36
C ILE A 162 -38.19 -1.40 -6.33
N ARG A 163 -37.09 -2.03 -6.75
CA ARG A 163 -36.04 -2.50 -5.81
C ARG A 163 -34.84 -1.56 -5.65
N ARG A 164 -34.95 -0.33 -6.17
CA ARG A 164 -33.83 0.64 -6.27
C ARG A 164 -34.06 1.95 -5.50
N GLU A 165 -35.01 2.02 -4.57
CA GLU A 165 -35.13 3.20 -3.69
C GLU A 165 -34.31 3.10 -2.39
N ILE A 166 -33.83 1.91 -2.00
CA ILE A 166 -33.01 1.73 -0.77
C ILE A 166 -31.52 1.56 -1.08
N GLN A 167 -31.13 1.23 -2.32
CA GLN A 167 -29.75 0.94 -2.70
C GLN A 167 -29.01 2.07 -3.44
N THR A 168 -29.54 3.29 -3.48
CA THR A 168 -28.95 4.36 -4.30
C THR A 168 -27.87 5.18 -3.61
N THR A 169 -27.72 5.13 -2.28
CA THR A 169 -26.61 5.84 -1.59
C THR A 169 -25.34 5.00 -1.49
N LEU A 170 -25.44 3.66 -1.39
CA LEU A 170 -24.26 2.78 -1.40
C LEU A 170 -23.76 2.45 -2.82
N ALA A 171 -24.62 2.49 -3.85
CA ALA A 171 -24.20 2.21 -5.22
C ALA A 171 -23.33 3.32 -5.83
N ILE A 172 -23.52 4.59 -5.42
CA ILE A 172 -22.70 5.69 -5.93
C ILE A 172 -21.27 5.61 -5.37
N ILE A 173 -21.10 5.20 -4.10
CA ILE A 173 -19.76 4.98 -3.52
C ILE A 173 -19.10 3.73 -4.13
N ALA A 174 -19.87 2.67 -4.42
CA ALA A 174 -19.35 1.48 -5.11
C ALA A 174 -18.97 1.73 -6.57
N GLN A 175 -19.62 2.68 -7.27
CA GLN A 175 -19.26 3.04 -8.65
C GLN A 175 -17.96 3.85 -8.76
N PHE A 176 -17.56 4.60 -7.73
CA PHE A 176 -16.27 5.31 -7.73
C PHE A 176 -15.07 4.40 -7.41
N ALA A 177 -15.30 3.23 -6.80
CA ALA A 177 -14.23 2.29 -6.46
C ALA A 177 -13.90 1.26 -7.58
N CYS A 178 -14.69 1.21 -8.67
CA CYS A 178 -14.41 0.32 -9.81
C CYS A 178 -13.71 1.01 -11.00
N CYS A 179 -13.35 2.28 -10.88
CA CYS A 179 -12.73 3.06 -11.97
C CYS A 179 -11.47 3.86 -11.56
N LEU A 180 -10.78 3.47 -10.49
CA LEU A 180 -9.41 3.89 -10.16
C LEU A 180 -8.54 2.67 -9.82
#